data_AF-A0AA40S8M0-F1
#
_entry.id   AF-A0AA40S8M0-F1
#
_cell.length_a   1.000
_cell.length_b   1.000
_cell.length_c   1.000
_cell.angle_alpha   90.00
_cell.angle_beta   90.00
_cell.angle_gamma   90.00
#
_symmetry.space_group_name_H-M   'P 1'
#
loop_
_entity.id
_entity.type
_entity.pdbx_description
1 polymer ?
#
loop_
_entity_poly.entity_id
_entity_poly.type
_entity_poly.pdbx_seq_one_letter_code
_entity_poly.pdbx_strand_id
1 'polypeptide(L)'
;MSAEYTSFGLAPATRAGGLLAGGDVQVHRDFVDFVVDGRPLLFRLSDLDAVSPLASDVPPTLFTAQVRGLLLETEAPLPAGRYVLYGCPECEDLACGAVTAVIERDGEDYIWRNFAWQTDVHADLELNGYHGMGPFRFRGAEYRAALDALLNGPSTGARRRVLLIGARVALLARLAAALRTIGIGADIAQDTEGVPADELRAYGAVVFGRSVGAGERDAVRRAFTAAGVDVPYVDGLAPIVPLLVAQTEQALDRSAPGRRRLTALTAAGDRAEVVVTSSCRVRLTAHRIDRLSRTHVQDLFDAVLEPGRHLVPLDVGATKGRSFLVARTGGSVLVTAVGR
;
A
#
# COMPACT_ATOMS: atom_id res chain seq x y z
N MET A 1 39.84 -9.84 5.44
CA MET A 1 38.48 -10.33 5.14
C MET A 1 37.77 -9.19 4.42
N SER A 2 37.36 -9.37 3.16
CA SER A 2 36.54 -8.37 2.47
C SER A 2 35.24 -8.23 3.25
N ALA A 3 34.89 -7.02 3.69
CA ALA A 3 33.54 -6.77 4.17
C ALA A 3 32.59 -7.15 3.03
N GLU A 4 31.61 -8.01 3.30
CA GLU A 4 30.60 -8.40 2.33
C GLU A 4 29.70 -7.18 2.09
N TYR A 5 29.73 -6.65 0.88
CA TYR A 5 28.89 -5.52 0.50
C TYR A 5 27.46 -6.00 0.28
N THR A 6 26.53 -5.28 0.89
CA THR A 6 25.08 -5.42 0.74
C THR A 6 24.61 -4.57 -0.45
N SER A 7 23.68 -5.07 -1.25
CA SER A 7 23.08 -4.25 -2.31
C SER A 7 22.00 -3.33 -1.76
N PHE A 8 21.94 -2.11 -2.27
CA PHE A 8 20.92 -1.11 -1.94
C PHE A 8 20.08 -0.79 -3.17
N GLY A 9 18.77 -0.67 -2.97
CA GLY A 9 17.84 -0.25 -4.00
C GLY A 9 16.58 0.33 -3.41
N LEU A 10 15.70 0.78 -4.29
CA LEU A 10 14.45 1.43 -3.94
C LEU A 10 13.31 0.81 -4.75
N ALA A 11 12.14 0.69 -4.15
CA ALA A 11 10.96 0.11 -4.80
C ALA A 11 9.70 0.87 -4.41
N PRO A 12 8.77 1.14 -5.36
CA PRO A 12 7.44 1.57 -5.00
C PRO A 12 6.77 0.51 -4.09
N ALA A 13 6.10 0.99 -3.07
CA ALA A 13 5.28 0.21 -2.15
C ALA A 13 4.02 1.00 -1.79
N THR A 14 3.00 0.27 -1.37
CA THR A 14 1.71 0.83 -0.99
C THR A 14 1.30 0.28 0.37
N ARG A 15 0.80 1.15 1.25
CA ARG A 15 0.02 0.77 2.42
C ARG A 15 -1.44 0.95 2.07
N ALA A 16 -2.17 -0.15 1.94
CA ALA A 16 -3.59 -0.11 1.71
C ALA A 16 -4.28 0.59 2.90
N GLY A 17 -5.04 1.62 2.62
CA GLY A 17 -6.00 2.21 3.54
C GLY A 17 -7.24 1.33 3.68
N GLY A 18 -8.36 1.90 4.10
CA GLY A 18 -9.62 1.17 4.15
C GLY A 18 -10.65 1.76 5.11
N LEU A 19 -11.88 1.28 4.93
CA LEU A 19 -12.96 1.44 5.91
C LEU A 19 -13.14 0.10 6.61
N LEU A 20 -12.83 0.05 7.91
CA LEU A 20 -12.90 -1.17 8.71
C LEU A 20 -14.33 -1.44 9.17
N ALA A 21 -14.63 -2.69 9.54
CA ALA A 21 -15.97 -3.11 9.96
C ALA A 21 -16.50 -2.32 11.18
N GLY A 22 -15.59 -1.87 12.06
CA GLY A 22 -15.89 -1.03 13.23
C GLY A 22 -16.15 0.45 12.93
N GLY A 23 -15.97 0.89 11.67
CA GLY A 23 -16.08 2.30 11.28
C GLY A 23 -14.76 3.06 11.29
N ASP A 24 -13.68 2.44 11.78
CA ASP A 24 -12.34 3.01 11.75
C ASP A 24 -11.85 3.21 10.31
N VAL A 25 -11.05 4.27 10.13
CA VAL A 25 -10.48 4.67 8.84
C VAL A 25 -8.98 4.39 8.86
N GLN A 26 -8.49 3.79 7.79
CA GLN A 26 -7.07 3.61 7.51
C GLN A 26 -6.70 4.43 6.27
N VAL A 27 -5.68 5.28 6.37
CA VAL A 27 -5.26 6.10 5.25
C VAL A 27 -4.36 5.33 4.27
N HIS A 28 -4.65 5.44 3.00
CA HIS A 28 -3.83 4.87 1.93
C HIS A 28 -2.55 5.69 1.75
N ARG A 29 -1.41 5.00 1.63
CA ARG A 29 -0.10 5.64 1.37
C ARG A 29 0.61 4.94 0.22
N ASP A 30 1.07 5.70 -0.75
CA ASP A 30 2.12 5.28 -1.67
C ASP A 30 3.46 5.81 -1.16
N PHE A 31 4.47 4.97 -1.11
CA PHE A 31 5.80 5.32 -0.62
C PHE A 31 6.89 4.53 -1.35
N VAL A 32 8.15 4.87 -1.06
CA VAL A 32 9.31 4.16 -1.60
C VAL A 32 9.94 3.33 -0.49
N ASP A 33 9.86 2.00 -0.62
CA ASP A 33 10.50 1.08 0.30
C ASP A 33 12.00 0.91 -0.03
N PHE A 34 12.79 0.63 1.00
CA PHE A 34 14.21 0.31 0.89
C PHE A 34 14.37 -1.16 0.53
N VAL A 35 15.13 -1.47 -0.51
CA VAL A 35 15.45 -2.84 -0.92
C VAL A 35 16.88 -3.14 -0.52
N VAL A 36 17.05 -4.08 0.39
CA VAL A 36 18.34 -4.53 0.91
C VAL A 36 18.53 -5.98 0.49
N ASP A 37 19.61 -6.29 -0.24
CA ASP A 37 19.86 -7.61 -0.84
C ASP A 37 18.66 -8.17 -1.62
N GLY A 38 18.08 -7.32 -2.47
CA GLY A 38 16.95 -7.68 -3.32
C GLY A 38 15.63 -7.90 -2.58
N ARG A 39 15.58 -7.73 -1.25
CA ARG A 39 14.36 -7.90 -0.44
C ARG A 39 13.91 -6.56 0.15
N PRO A 40 12.61 -6.23 0.08
CA PRO A 40 12.07 -5.06 0.77
C PRO A 40 12.38 -5.15 2.27
N LEU A 41 12.99 -4.11 2.83
CA LEU A 41 13.43 -4.07 4.23
C LEU A 41 12.22 -4.10 5.17
N LEU A 42 11.09 -3.50 4.78
CA LEU A 42 9.84 -3.59 5.52
C LEU A 42 9.41 -5.05 5.73
N PHE A 43 9.68 -5.96 4.80
CA PHE A 43 9.29 -7.38 4.93
C PHE A 43 10.12 -8.15 5.95
N ARG A 44 11.28 -7.59 6.35
CA ARG A 44 12.10 -8.12 7.44
C ARG A 44 11.60 -7.63 8.82
N LEU A 45 10.64 -6.71 8.83
CA LEU A 45 10.00 -6.14 10.01
C LEU A 45 8.56 -6.71 10.07
N SER A 46 8.41 -7.85 10.74
CA SER A 46 7.14 -8.54 10.88
C SER A 46 6.10 -7.65 11.58
N ASP A 47 4.86 -7.69 11.10
CA ASP A 47 3.69 -7.01 11.71
C ASP A 47 3.74 -5.49 11.90
N LEU A 48 4.67 -4.81 11.23
CA LEU A 48 4.76 -3.36 11.28
C LEU A 48 3.83 -2.69 10.25
N ASP A 49 2.85 -1.92 10.74
CA ASP A 49 2.07 -0.96 9.95
C ASP A 49 2.81 0.40 9.93
N ALA A 50 3.81 0.51 9.06
CA ALA A 50 4.62 1.72 8.92
C ALA A 50 5.01 1.95 7.45
N VAL A 51 5.30 3.21 7.14
CA VAL A 51 5.72 3.66 5.81
C VAL A 51 7.03 4.41 5.91
N SER A 52 7.83 4.39 4.85
CA SER A 52 9.05 5.20 4.81
C SER A 52 8.71 6.71 4.83
N PRO A 53 9.59 7.58 5.33
CA PRO A 53 9.46 9.03 5.16
C PRO A 53 9.48 9.49 3.68
N LEU A 54 9.83 8.60 2.75
CA LEU A 54 9.80 8.82 1.30
C LEU A 54 8.40 8.55 0.72
N ALA A 55 7.35 9.04 1.38
CA ALA A 55 5.97 8.89 0.95
C ALA A 55 5.56 9.95 -0.08
N SER A 56 4.71 9.59 -1.04
CA SER A 56 4.37 10.45 -2.19
C SER A 56 3.48 11.66 -1.86
N ASP A 57 2.86 11.68 -0.70
CA ASP A 57 2.05 12.78 -0.16
C ASP A 57 2.85 13.79 0.65
N VAL A 58 4.12 13.51 0.92
CA VAL A 58 5.00 14.46 1.58
C VAL A 58 5.28 15.63 0.63
N PRO A 59 5.18 16.89 1.10
CA PRO A 59 5.55 18.07 0.31
C PRO A 59 6.95 17.95 -0.31
N PRO A 60 7.18 18.40 -1.56
CA PRO A 60 8.47 18.21 -2.25
C PRO A 60 9.70 18.69 -1.47
N THR A 61 9.56 19.76 -0.69
CA THR A 61 10.62 20.30 0.17
C THR A 61 10.98 19.35 1.31
N LEU A 62 9.98 18.79 1.99
CA LEU A 62 10.18 17.79 3.04
C LEU A 62 10.73 16.50 2.46
N PHE A 63 10.21 16.04 1.31
CA PHE A 63 10.72 14.86 0.61
C PHE A 63 12.21 15.02 0.26
N THR A 64 12.59 16.18 -0.30
CA THR A 64 13.99 16.50 -0.62
C THR A 64 14.86 16.48 0.63
N ALA A 65 14.39 17.06 1.75
CA ALA A 65 15.11 17.04 3.01
C ALA A 65 15.32 15.63 3.55
N GLN A 66 14.31 14.75 3.45
CA GLN A 66 14.43 13.34 3.84
C GLN A 66 15.50 12.60 3.02
N VAL A 67 15.52 12.78 1.70
CA VAL A 67 16.53 12.18 0.83
C VAL A 67 17.94 12.67 1.16
N ARG A 68 18.11 13.99 1.35
CA ARG A 68 19.41 14.58 1.74
C ARG A 68 19.89 14.13 3.12
N GLY A 69 18.97 13.92 4.05
CA GLY A 69 19.27 13.32 5.35
C GLY A 69 19.85 11.91 5.21
N LEU A 70 19.24 11.06 4.37
CA LEU A 70 19.73 9.71 4.10
C LEU A 70 21.08 9.68 3.37
N LEU A 71 21.42 10.76 2.63
CA LEU A 71 22.74 10.97 2.02
C LEU A 71 23.80 11.48 3.01
N LEU A 72 23.41 11.78 4.25
CA LEU A 72 24.22 12.40 5.29
C LEU A 72 24.72 13.81 4.92
N GLU A 73 23.94 14.54 4.12
CA GLU A 73 24.20 15.95 3.78
C GLU A 73 23.66 16.91 4.85
N THR A 74 22.77 16.41 5.71
CA THR A 74 22.22 17.13 6.87
C THR A 74 22.43 16.31 8.13
N GLU A 75 22.39 17.00 9.28
CA GLU A 75 22.47 16.34 10.59
C GLU A 75 21.34 15.32 10.78
N ALA A 76 21.61 14.33 11.63
CA ALA A 76 20.64 13.29 11.95
C ALA A 76 19.43 13.90 12.69
N PRO A 77 18.20 13.50 12.33
CA PRO A 77 16.99 14.05 12.95
C PRO A 77 16.81 13.60 14.41
N LEU A 78 17.51 12.54 14.84
CA LEU A 78 17.47 12.02 16.19
C LEU A 78 18.88 11.92 16.79
N PRO A 79 19.01 11.97 18.14
CA PRO A 79 20.29 11.82 18.81
C PRO A 79 21.04 10.55 18.43
N ALA A 80 22.35 10.56 18.64
CA ALA A 80 23.26 9.45 18.33
C ALA A 80 23.29 9.03 16.85
N GLY A 81 23.05 9.97 15.92
CA GLY A 81 23.17 9.73 14.48
C GLY A 81 22.04 8.86 13.92
N ARG A 82 20.87 8.89 14.55
CA ARG A 82 19.74 8.04 14.18
C ARG A 82 18.81 8.70 13.18
N TYR A 83 18.36 7.89 12.22
CA TYR A 83 17.42 8.28 11.16
C TYR A 83 16.17 7.43 11.24
N VAL A 84 15.03 8.03 10.94
CA VAL A 84 13.75 7.33 10.80
C VAL A 84 13.72 6.64 9.43
N LEU A 85 13.53 5.32 9.43
CA LEU A 85 13.40 4.52 8.22
C LEU A 85 11.95 4.16 7.93
N TYR A 86 11.15 3.90 8.97
CA TYR A 86 9.71 3.71 8.85
C TYR A 86 9.01 4.38 10.02
N GLY A 87 7.93 5.12 9.76
CA GLY A 87 7.13 5.80 10.77
C GLY A 87 5.65 5.49 10.65
N CYS A 88 4.89 5.93 11.66
CA CYS A 88 3.44 5.78 11.66
C CYS A 88 2.80 6.42 10.42
N PRO A 89 1.97 5.69 9.66
CA PRO A 89 1.37 6.19 8.42
C PRO A 89 0.32 7.29 8.66
N GLU A 90 -0.15 7.46 9.90
CA GLU A 90 -1.25 8.37 10.21
C GLU A 90 -0.75 9.74 10.74
N CYS A 91 0.26 9.74 11.61
CA CYS A 91 0.69 10.91 12.39
C CYS A 91 2.14 11.36 12.09
N GLU A 92 2.99 10.48 11.55
CA GLU A 92 4.46 10.65 11.45
C GLU A 92 5.18 11.01 12.77
N ASP A 93 4.47 10.94 13.90
CA ASP A 93 4.99 11.24 15.22
C ASP A 93 5.82 10.06 15.76
N LEU A 94 7.00 10.37 16.29
CA LEU A 94 7.86 9.39 16.96
C LEU A 94 7.15 8.70 18.12
N ALA A 95 6.25 9.39 18.83
CA ALA A 95 5.50 8.81 19.95
C ALA A 95 4.53 7.70 19.51
N CYS A 96 4.02 7.75 18.26
CA CYS A 96 3.26 6.65 17.66
C CYS A 96 4.17 5.43 17.37
N GLY A 97 5.49 5.65 17.30
CA GLY A 97 6.52 4.66 17.08
C GLY A 97 7.10 4.67 15.67
N ALA A 98 8.41 4.44 15.59
CA ALA A 98 9.17 4.42 14.35
C ALA A 98 10.26 3.35 14.39
N VAL A 99 10.59 2.78 13.23
CA VAL A 99 11.82 2.03 13.04
C VAL A 99 12.93 2.99 12.66
N THR A 100 13.98 3.01 13.47
CA THR A 100 15.12 3.91 13.31
C THR A 100 16.40 3.10 13.22
N ALA A 101 17.41 3.62 12.50
CA ALA A 101 18.75 3.05 12.45
C ALA A 101 19.81 4.14 12.59
N VAL A 102 21.02 3.76 13.00
CA VAL A 102 22.19 4.63 12.86
C VAL A 102 22.66 4.52 11.40
N ILE A 103 22.83 5.67 10.75
CA ILE A 103 23.42 5.77 9.41
C ILE A 103 24.70 6.57 9.53
N GLU A 104 25.81 5.96 9.13
CA GLU A 104 27.12 6.59 9.18
C GLU A 104 27.88 6.36 7.87
N ARG A 105 28.83 7.25 7.60
CA ARG A 105 29.73 7.15 6.46
C ARG A 105 31.02 6.47 6.89
N ASP A 106 31.47 5.50 6.12
CA ASP A 106 32.79 4.88 6.27
C ASP A 106 33.58 5.02 4.97
N GLY A 107 34.44 6.04 4.92
CA GLY A 107 35.10 6.48 3.69
C GLY A 107 34.08 6.94 2.64
N GLU A 108 33.98 6.20 1.55
CA GLU A 108 32.99 6.47 0.50
C GLU A 108 31.67 5.73 0.70
N ASP A 109 31.64 4.73 1.59
CA ASP A 109 30.53 3.81 1.79
C ASP A 109 29.58 4.28 2.89
N TYR A 110 28.38 3.68 2.93
CA TYR A 110 27.38 3.93 3.96
C TYR A 110 27.13 2.66 4.77
N ILE A 111 27.01 2.82 6.08
CA ILE A 111 26.71 1.72 7.01
C ILE A 111 25.39 2.02 7.70
N TRP A 112 24.45 1.08 7.64
CA TRP A 112 23.24 1.10 8.44
C TRP A 112 23.36 0.04 9.54
N ARG A 113 23.19 0.44 10.81
CA ARG A 113 23.32 -0.47 11.96
C ARG A 113 22.40 -0.08 13.10
N ASN A 114 22.34 -0.95 14.12
CA ASN A 114 21.60 -0.73 15.36
C ASN A 114 20.14 -0.36 15.09
N PHE A 115 19.43 -1.18 14.31
CA PHE A 115 18.02 -0.98 14.04
C PHE A 115 17.21 -1.16 15.33
N ALA A 116 16.25 -0.28 15.60
CA ALA A 116 15.36 -0.43 16.74
C ALA A 116 13.96 0.12 16.45
N TRP A 117 12.97 -0.39 17.18
CA TRP A 117 11.71 0.29 17.38
C TRP A 117 11.88 1.39 18.42
N GLN A 118 11.46 2.61 18.11
CA GLN A 118 11.71 3.79 18.92
C GLN A 118 10.43 4.61 19.05
N THR A 119 10.03 4.89 20.29
CA THR A 119 8.84 5.68 20.65
C THR A 119 9.16 6.95 21.45
N ASP A 120 10.44 7.17 21.76
CA ASP A 120 10.95 8.32 22.53
C ASP A 120 12.28 8.79 21.93
N VAL A 121 12.80 9.93 22.36
CA VAL A 121 14.01 10.59 21.87
C VAL A 121 15.24 9.66 21.87
N HIS A 122 15.32 8.76 22.85
CA HIS A 122 16.40 7.77 22.96
C HIS A 122 15.88 6.35 22.69
N ALA A 123 16.64 5.59 21.90
CA ALA A 123 16.33 4.19 21.62
C ALA A 123 16.92 3.27 22.69
N ASP A 124 16.10 2.37 23.22
CA ASP A 124 16.55 1.22 24.02
C ASP A 124 16.83 0.04 23.07
N LEU A 125 18.11 -0.20 22.77
CA LEU A 125 18.53 -1.26 21.85
C LEU A 125 18.41 -2.66 22.45
N GLU A 126 18.47 -2.79 23.77
CA GLU A 126 18.37 -4.10 24.42
C GLU A 126 16.93 -4.59 24.34
N LEU A 127 15.99 -3.71 24.69
CA LEU A 127 14.56 -4.04 24.71
C LEU A 127 13.94 -4.05 23.31
N ASN A 128 14.25 -3.04 22.49
CA ASN A 128 13.54 -2.76 21.23
C ASN A 128 14.44 -2.88 20.00
N GLY A 129 15.66 -3.40 20.15
CA GLY A 129 16.58 -3.64 19.03
C GLY A 129 16.09 -4.77 18.13
N TYR A 130 16.21 -4.56 16.82
CA TYR A 130 16.07 -5.63 15.84
C TYR A 130 17.37 -6.43 15.77
N HIS A 131 17.61 -7.24 16.81
CA HIS A 131 18.81 -8.07 16.94
C HIS A 131 18.92 -9.02 15.74
N GLY A 132 20.07 -8.98 15.04
CA GLY A 132 20.30 -9.73 13.80
C GLY A 132 19.98 -8.96 12.51
N MET A 133 19.53 -7.71 12.59
CA MET A 133 19.40 -6.83 11.42
C MET A 133 20.64 -5.94 11.26
N GLY A 134 21.34 -6.12 10.14
CA GLY A 134 22.58 -5.41 9.86
C GLY A 134 23.76 -5.85 10.75
N PRO A 135 24.88 -5.13 10.74
CA PRO A 135 25.13 -3.94 9.95
C PRO A 135 25.09 -4.23 8.44
N PHE A 136 24.47 -3.34 7.67
CA PHE A 136 24.51 -3.39 6.21
C PHE A 136 25.54 -2.39 5.72
N ARG A 137 26.45 -2.84 4.87
CA ARG A 137 27.45 -1.98 4.24
C ARG A 137 27.13 -1.82 2.77
N PHE A 138 26.82 -0.59 2.37
CA PHE A 138 26.47 -0.25 1.01
C PHE A 138 27.63 0.44 0.30
N ARG A 139 27.84 0.09 -0.97
CA ARG A 139 28.78 0.81 -1.82
C ARG A 139 28.29 2.24 -2.03
N GLY A 140 29.15 3.20 -1.72
CA GLY A 140 28.84 4.63 -1.82
C GLY A 140 28.19 5.07 -3.13
N ALA A 141 28.78 4.65 -4.24
CA ALA A 141 28.32 5.02 -5.58
C ALA A 141 26.90 4.50 -5.88
N GLU A 142 26.61 3.24 -5.54
CA GLU A 142 25.30 2.62 -5.78
C GLU A 142 24.23 3.22 -4.87
N TYR A 143 24.56 3.44 -3.59
CA TYR A 143 23.68 4.05 -2.60
C TYR A 143 23.27 5.48 -3.00
N ARG A 144 24.25 6.32 -3.33
CA ARG A 144 24.00 7.72 -3.77
C ARG A 144 23.19 7.76 -5.05
N ALA A 145 23.57 6.98 -6.06
CA ALA A 145 22.85 6.94 -7.34
C ALA A 145 21.37 6.56 -7.17
N ALA A 146 21.06 5.61 -6.29
CA ALA A 146 19.68 5.22 -6.01
C ALA A 146 18.87 6.37 -5.39
N LEU A 147 19.41 7.06 -4.37
CA LEU A 147 18.73 8.18 -3.71
C LEU A 147 18.64 9.42 -4.59
N ASP A 148 19.69 9.76 -5.34
CA ASP A 148 19.71 10.89 -6.29
C ASP A 148 18.67 10.72 -7.41
N ALA A 149 18.39 9.48 -7.82
CA ALA A 149 17.33 9.21 -8.78
C ALA A 149 15.94 9.65 -8.30
N LEU A 150 15.70 9.70 -6.98
CA LEU A 150 14.43 10.20 -6.43
C LEU A 150 14.29 11.72 -6.54
N LEU A 151 15.40 12.46 -6.49
CA LEU A 151 15.40 13.93 -6.63
C LEU A 151 15.19 14.37 -8.08
N ASN A 152 15.62 13.54 -9.03
CA ASN A 152 15.60 13.82 -10.46
C ASN A 152 14.41 13.17 -11.21
N GLY A 153 13.65 12.29 -10.54
CA GLY A 153 12.53 11.56 -11.11
C GLY A 153 11.20 12.33 -11.07
N PRO A 154 10.21 11.95 -11.88
CA PRO A 154 8.87 12.52 -11.82
C PRO A 154 8.21 12.20 -10.47
N SER A 155 7.46 13.17 -9.93
CA SER A 155 6.76 13.03 -8.65
C SER A 155 5.78 11.85 -8.66
N THR A 156 5.92 10.95 -7.68
CA THR A 156 5.09 9.74 -7.55
C THR A 156 3.64 10.04 -7.17
N GLY A 157 3.33 11.25 -6.70
CA GLY A 157 1.99 11.67 -6.26
C GLY A 157 0.96 11.87 -7.36
N ALA A 158 1.35 11.94 -8.64
CA ALA A 158 0.45 12.27 -9.75
C ALA A 158 -0.60 11.20 -10.09
N ARG A 159 -0.62 10.05 -9.41
CA ARG A 159 -1.47 8.90 -9.78
C ARG A 159 -2.41 8.42 -8.67
N ARG A 160 -2.58 9.18 -7.60
CA ARG A 160 -3.52 8.87 -6.50
C ARG A 160 -4.98 9.24 -6.79
N ARG A 161 -5.33 9.51 -8.05
CA ARG A 161 -6.71 9.81 -8.48
C ARG A 161 -7.32 8.63 -9.20
N VAL A 162 -8.61 8.39 -9.00
CA VAL A 162 -9.37 7.41 -9.77
C VAL A 162 -10.54 8.07 -10.47
N LEU A 163 -10.84 7.59 -11.68
CA LEU A 163 -12.00 8.02 -12.43
C LEU A 163 -13.14 7.02 -12.21
N LEU A 164 -14.25 7.51 -11.65
CA LEU A 164 -15.46 6.74 -11.40
C LEU A 164 -16.46 6.99 -12.54
N ILE A 165 -16.74 5.96 -13.33
CA ILE A 165 -17.63 6.04 -14.50
C ILE A 165 -18.97 5.39 -14.20
N GLY A 166 -20.08 6.12 -14.40
CA GLY A 166 -21.39 5.50 -14.54
C GLY A 166 -22.59 6.31 -14.05
N ALA A 167 -23.79 5.80 -14.35
CA ALA A 167 -25.04 6.52 -14.17
C ALA A 167 -25.56 6.68 -12.72
N ARG A 168 -25.07 5.87 -11.76
CA ARG A 168 -25.57 5.87 -10.36
C ARG A 168 -24.84 6.90 -9.49
N VAL A 169 -25.09 8.19 -9.75
CA VAL A 169 -24.38 9.32 -9.11
C VAL A 169 -24.34 9.22 -7.58
N ALA A 170 -25.45 8.86 -6.92
CA ALA A 170 -25.48 8.77 -5.45
C ALA A 170 -24.59 7.65 -4.86
N LEU A 171 -24.39 6.54 -5.60
CA LEU A 171 -23.44 5.50 -5.17
C LEU A 171 -21.99 5.95 -5.43
N LEU A 172 -21.74 6.54 -6.60
CA LEU A 172 -20.41 7.02 -6.97
C LEU A 172 -19.96 8.17 -6.05
N ALA A 173 -20.86 9.06 -5.65
CA ALA A 173 -20.58 10.13 -4.69
C ALA A 173 -20.15 9.58 -3.32
N ARG A 174 -20.84 8.54 -2.81
CA ARG A 174 -20.44 7.88 -1.56
C ARG A 174 -19.11 7.15 -1.68
N LEU A 175 -18.85 6.51 -2.82
CA LEU A 175 -17.55 5.89 -3.10
C LEU A 175 -16.43 6.94 -3.17
N ALA A 176 -16.64 8.04 -3.90
CA ALA A 176 -15.68 9.13 -3.99
C ALA A 176 -15.38 9.74 -2.63
N ALA A 177 -16.41 9.97 -1.81
CA ALA A 177 -16.23 10.46 -0.44
C ALA A 177 -15.39 9.48 0.39
N ALA A 178 -15.72 8.19 0.36
CA ALA A 178 -14.96 7.15 1.07
C ALA A 178 -13.49 7.05 0.62
N LEU A 179 -13.22 7.13 -0.68
CA LEU A 179 -11.87 7.12 -1.23
C LEU A 179 -11.08 8.35 -0.77
N ARG A 180 -11.70 9.54 -0.81
CA ARG A 180 -11.06 10.78 -0.35
C ARG A 180 -10.76 10.75 1.15
N THR A 181 -11.63 10.15 1.96
CA THR A 181 -11.41 9.94 3.39
C THR A 181 -10.16 9.10 3.67
N ILE A 182 -9.82 8.15 2.79
CA ILE A 182 -8.57 7.37 2.89
C ILE A 182 -7.42 7.97 2.07
N GLY A 183 -7.52 9.22 1.59
CA GLY A 183 -6.43 9.90 0.88
C GLY A 183 -6.32 9.58 -0.63
N ILE A 184 -7.30 8.88 -1.20
CA ILE A 184 -7.36 8.61 -2.65
C ILE A 184 -8.30 9.64 -3.31
N GLY A 185 -7.76 10.44 -4.23
CA GLY A 185 -8.55 11.35 -5.04
C GLY A 185 -9.53 10.58 -5.92
N ALA A 186 -10.74 11.11 -6.10
CA ALA A 186 -11.76 10.44 -6.90
C ALA A 186 -12.60 11.47 -7.64
N ASP A 187 -12.78 11.28 -8.93
CA ASP A 187 -13.60 12.11 -9.80
C ASP A 187 -14.68 11.28 -10.46
N ILE A 188 -15.85 11.88 -10.69
CA ILE A 188 -17.02 11.20 -11.21
C ILE A 188 -17.32 11.75 -12.59
N ALA A 189 -17.44 10.87 -13.58
CA ALA A 189 -17.87 11.23 -14.91
C ALA A 189 -18.88 10.21 -15.45
N GLN A 190 -19.64 10.62 -16.46
CA GLN A 190 -20.55 9.71 -17.17
C GLN A 190 -19.79 8.91 -18.25
N ASP A 191 -18.85 9.57 -18.94
CA ASP A 191 -17.99 8.98 -19.95
C ASP A 191 -16.63 9.73 -19.97
N THR A 192 -15.83 9.50 -21.01
CA THR A 192 -14.56 10.22 -21.24
C THR A 192 -14.62 11.08 -22.51
N GLU A 193 -15.81 11.41 -23.01
CA GLU A 193 -15.96 12.22 -24.21
C GLU A 193 -15.51 13.66 -23.93
N GLY A 194 -14.64 14.19 -24.79
CA GLY A 194 -14.09 15.54 -24.62
C GLY A 194 -13.07 15.72 -23.50
N VAL A 195 -12.73 14.67 -22.74
CA VAL A 195 -11.68 14.73 -21.72
C VAL A 195 -10.30 14.73 -22.39
N PRO A 196 -9.45 15.74 -22.13
CA PRO A 196 -8.17 15.85 -22.81
C PRO A 196 -7.17 14.81 -22.29
N ALA A 197 -6.23 14.41 -23.15
CA ALA A 197 -5.35 13.28 -22.88
C ALA A 197 -4.45 13.50 -21.66
N ASP A 198 -4.04 14.73 -21.37
CA ASP A 198 -3.27 15.12 -20.19
C ASP A 198 -4.04 14.91 -18.89
N GLU A 199 -5.34 15.22 -18.87
CA GLU A 199 -6.20 14.95 -17.72
C GLU A 199 -6.34 13.44 -17.47
N LEU A 200 -6.50 12.64 -18.54
CA LEU A 200 -6.58 11.18 -18.41
C LEU A 200 -5.32 10.58 -17.78
N ARG A 201 -4.14 11.19 -17.98
CA ARG A 201 -2.87 10.70 -17.38
C ARG A 201 -2.77 10.89 -15.87
N ALA A 202 -3.63 11.73 -15.30
CA ALA A 202 -3.66 11.97 -13.86
C ALA A 202 -4.35 10.83 -13.10
N TYR A 203 -5.11 9.96 -13.78
CA TYR A 203 -5.82 8.86 -13.13
C TYR A 203 -4.94 7.61 -13.05
N GLY A 204 -4.88 7.01 -11.87
CA GLY A 204 -4.16 5.77 -11.58
C GLY A 204 -4.97 4.50 -11.84
N ALA A 205 -6.30 4.61 -11.87
CA ALA A 205 -7.26 3.53 -12.15
C ALA A 205 -8.61 4.09 -12.62
N VAL A 206 -9.42 3.25 -13.27
CA VAL A 206 -10.81 3.54 -13.64
C VAL A 206 -11.74 2.54 -12.98
N VAL A 207 -12.82 3.01 -12.35
CA VAL A 207 -13.83 2.16 -11.71
C VAL A 207 -15.17 2.31 -12.42
N PHE A 208 -15.67 1.22 -12.98
CA PHE A 208 -16.95 1.18 -13.66
C PHE A 208 -18.09 0.84 -12.69
N GLY A 209 -19.12 1.67 -12.71
CA GLY A 209 -20.42 1.36 -12.14
C GLY A 209 -21.05 0.16 -12.85
N ARG A 210 -21.75 -0.70 -12.10
CA ARG A 210 -22.34 -1.95 -12.63
C ARG A 210 -23.29 -1.75 -13.83
N SER A 211 -23.89 -0.58 -13.97
CA SER A 211 -24.83 -0.27 -15.07
C SER A 211 -24.17 0.16 -16.37
N VAL A 212 -22.85 0.42 -16.35
CA VAL A 212 -22.09 0.83 -17.55
C VAL A 212 -22.07 -0.34 -18.53
N GLY A 213 -22.48 -0.09 -19.78
CA GLY A 213 -22.55 -1.12 -20.83
C GLY A 213 -21.15 -1.51 -21.37
N ALA A 214 -21.04 -2.67 -22.02
CA ALA A 214 -19.76 -3.13 -22.57
C ALA A 214 -19.15 -2.13 -23.57
N GLY A 215 -19.96 -1.60 -24.49
CA GLY A 215 -19.48 -0.63 -25.49
C GLY A 215 -18.97 0.69 -24.89
N GLU A 216 -19.56 1.14 -23.79
CA GLU A 216 -19.13 2.33 -23.04
C GLU A 216 -17.80 2.06 -22.32
N ARG A 217 -17.64 0.89 -21.69
CA ARG A 217 -16.36 0.47 -21.09
C ARG A 217 -15.26 0.41 -22.14
N ASP A 218 -15.55 -0.15 -23.32
CA ASP A 218 -14.59 -0.24 -24.40
C ASP A 218 -14.22 1.14 -24.96
N ALA A 219 -15.15 2.09 -24.98
CA ALA A 219 -14.87 3.48 -25.37
C ALA A 219 -13.91 4.15 -24.38
N VAL A 220 -14.14 4.00 -23.08
CA VAL A 220 -13.25 4.52 -22.03
C VAL A 220 -11.86 3.86 -22.12
N ARG A 221 -11.79 2.54 -22.35
CA ARG A 221 -10.52 1.84 -22.57
C ARG A 221 -9.75 2.42 -23.75
N ARG A 222 -10.41 2.62 -24.89
CA ARG A 222 -9.79 3.23 -26.08
C ARG A 222 -9.29 4.66 -25.81
N ALA A 223 -10.01 5.46 -25.04
CA ALA A 223 -9.59 6.83 -24.71
C ALA A 223 -8.27 6.86 -23.92
N PHE A 224 -8.14 6.00 -22.90
CA PHE A 224 -6.90 5.88 -22.12
C PHE A 224 -5.74 5.32 -22.94
N THR A 225 -5.99 4.31 -23.78
CA THR A 225 -4.99 3.81 -24.73
C THR A 225 -4.53 4.91 -25.69
N ALA A 226 -5.45 5.72 -26.23
CA ALA A 226 -5.12 6.86 -27.10
C ALA A 226 -4.35 7.96 -26.36
N ALA A 227 -4.58 8.14 -25.05
CA ALA A 227 -3.79 9.02 -24.20
C ALA A 227 -2.39 8.46 -23.87
N GLY A 228 -2.11 7.20 -24.22
CA GLY A 228 -0.82 6.54 -23.97
C GLY A 228 -0.62 6.14 -22.51
N VAL A 229 -1.70 5.86 -21.77
CA VAL A 229 -1.64 5.45 -20.37
C VAL A 229 -2.36 4.13 -20.18
N ASP A 230 -1.64 3.16 -19.63
CA ASP A 230 -2.20 1.88 -19.21
C ASP A 230 -2.56 1.94 -17.72
N VAL A 231 -3.83 1.72 -17.42
CA VAL A 231 -4.38 1.76 -16.07
C VAL A 231 -5.27 0.54 -15.83
N PRO A 232 -5.32 0.02 -14.59
CA PRO A 232 -6.27 -1.02 -14.25
C PRO A 232 -7.70 -0.50 -14.30
N TYR A 233 -8.59 -1.36 -14.79
CA TYR A 233 -10.03 -1.11 -14.89
C TYR A 233 -10.79 -2.03 -13.94
N VAL A 234 -11.56 -1.46 -13.03
CA VAL A 234 -12.28 -2.18 -11.99
C VAL A 234 -13.76 -2.25 -12.34
N ASP A 235 -14.26 -3.46 -12.55
CA ASP A 235 -15.70 -3.70 -12.58
C ASP A 235 -16.20 -3.94 -11.15
N GLY A 236 -17.07 -3.05 -10.66
CA GLY A 236 -17.59 -3.14 -9.30
C GLY A 236 -18.40 -4.43 -9.07
N LEU A 237 -17.94 -5.28 -8.14
CA LEU A 237 -18.55 -6.59 -7.85
C LEU A 237 -19.96 -6.47 -7.27
N ALA A 238 -20.15 -5.46 -6.42
CA ALA A 238 -21.41 -5.17 -5.76
C ALA A 238 -21.50 -3.69 -5.35
N PRO A 239 -22.70 -3.10 -5.20
CA PRO A 239 -22.87 -1.73 -4.76
C PRO A 239 -22.64 -1.54 -3.24
N ILE A 240 -21.56 -2.11 -2.72
CA ILE A 240 -21.13 -2.04 -1.32
C ILE A 240 -19.89 -1.15 -1.26
N VAL A 241 -19.99 0.02 -0.63
CA VAL A 241 -18.91 1.03 -0.65
C VAL A 241 -17.59 0.49 -0.10
N PRO A 242 -17.52 -0.16 1.08
CA PRO A 242 -16.26 -0.73 1.58
C PRO A 242 -15.62 -1.76 0.66
N LEU A 243 -16.44 -2.57 -0.04
CA LEU A 243 -15.96 -3.55 -1.03
C LEU A 243 -15.38 -2.85 -2.26
N LEU A 244 -16.06 -1.82 -2.77
CA LEU A 244 -15.59 -1.04 -3.92
C LEU A 244 -14.31 -0.26 -3.60
N VAL A 245 -14.18 0.25 -2.37
CA VAL A 245 -12.92 0.82 -1.88
C VAL A 245 -11.82 -0.23 -1.94
N ALA A 246 -12.03 -1.42 -1.33
CA ALA A 246 -11.05 -2.50 -1.35
C ALA A 246 -10.66 -2.95 -2.78
N GLN A 247 -11.61 -3.03 -3.70
CA GLN A 247 -11.33 -3.35 -5.11
C GLN A 247 -10.48 -2.26 -5.79
N THR A 248 -10.77 -0.99 -5.48
CA THR A 248 -10.04 0.15 -6.03
C THR A 248 -8.60 0.17 -5.52
N GLU A 249 -8.40 -0.07 -4.23
CA GLU A 249 -7.09 -0.17 -3.61
C GLU A 249 -6.28 -1.35 -4.16
N GLN A 250 -6.90 -2.53 -4.32
CA GLN A 250 -6.25 -3.68 -4.94
C GLN A 250 -5.77 -3.36 -6.36
N ALA A 251 -6.57 -2.60 -7.12
CA ALA A 251 -6.21 -2.19 -8.47
C ALA A 251 -5.07 -1.15 -8.48
N LEU A 252 -5.06 -0.24 -7.52
CA LEU A 252 -4.01 0.78 -7.39
C LEU A 252 -2.67 0.21 -6.93
N ASP A 253 -2.65 -0.94 -6.25
CA ASP A 253 -1.41 -1.62 -5.85
C ASP A 253 -0.62 -2.11 -7.08
N ARG A 254 0.43 -1.37 -7.44
CA ARG A 254 1.35 -1.65 -8.55
C ARG A 254 2.59 -2.45 -8.14
N SER A 255 2.68 -2.87 -6.88
CA SER A 255 3.84 -3.61 -6.36
C SER A 255 4.01 -4.91 -7.15
N ALA A 256 5.24 -5.29 -7.50
CA ALA A 256 5.48 -6.58 -8.14
C ALA A 256 4.99 -7.73 -7.23
N PRO A 257 4.41 -8.84 -7.74
CA PRO A 257 3.87 -9.91 -6.89
C PRO A 257 4.88 -10.48 -5.87
N GLY A 258 6.16 -10.61 -6.24
CA GLY A 258 7.22 -11.04 -5.33
C GLY A 258 7.59 -10.03 -4.23
N ARG A 259 7.00 -8.83 -4.27
CA ARG A 259 7.12 -7.76 -3.29
C ARG A 259 5.80 -7.47 -2.57
N ARG A 260 4.84 -8.41 -2.60
CA ARG A 260 3.59 -8.32 -1.84
C ARG A 260 3.58 -9.37 -0.75
N ARG A 261 3.19 -8.98 0.47
CA ARG A 261 3.02 -9.94 1.57
C ARG A 261 1.85 -10.89 1.30
N LEU A 262 0.74 -10.36 0.80
CA LEU A 262 -0.45 -11.11 0.41
C LEU A 262 -0.51 -11.20 -1.11
N THR A 263 -0.50 -12.42 -1.66
CA THR A 263 -0.40 -12.65 -3.12
C THR A 263 -1.62 -13.33 -3.73
N ALA A 264 -2.40 -14.07 -2.95
CA ALA A 264 -3.63 -14.66 -3.42
C ALA A 264 -4.72 -14.73 -2.34
N LEU A 265 -5.96 -14.58 -2.80
CA LEU A 265 -7.18 -14.81 -2.03
C LEU A 265 -8.17 -15.53 -2.95
N THR A 266 -8.59 -16.72 -2.57
CA THR A 266 -9.68 -17.44 -3.23
C THR A 266 -10.70 -17.90 -2.21
N ALA A 267 -11.94 -18.08 -2.63
CA ALA A 267 -13.02 -18.51 -1.75
C ALA A 267 -13.99 -19.43 -2.51
N ALA A 268 -14.21 -20.61 -1.98
CA ALA A 268 -15.14 -21.59 -2.52
C ALA A 268 -15.84 -22.33 -1.38
N GLY A 269 -17.16 -22.42 -1.45
CA GLY A 269 -17.95 -23.10 -0.43
C GLY A 269 -17.77 -22.50 0.96
N ASP A 270 -17.25 -23.30 1.89
CA ASP A 270 -17.04 -22.98 3.31
C ASP A 270 -15.58 -22.66 3.65
N ARG A 271 -14.72 -22.39 2.65
CA ARG A 271 -13.30 -22.11 2.87
C ARG A 271 -12.78 -20.96 2.03
N ALA A 272 -11.89 -20.18 2.63
CA ALA A 272 -11.04 -19.24 1.93
C ALA A 272 -9.59 -19.74 1.98
N GLU A 273 -8.89 -19.60 0.86
CA GLU A 273 -7.45 -19.80 0.80
C GLU A 273 -6.76 -18.45 0.69
N VAL A 274 -5.78 -18.22 1.56
CA VAL A 274 -4.96 -17.02 1.62
C VAL A 274 -3.50 -17.43 1.41
N VAL A 275 -2.77 -16.74 0.54
CA VAL A 275 -1.34 -17.01 0.31
C VAL A 275 -0.50 -15.81 0.72
N VAL A 276 0.45 -16.08 1.61
CA VAL A 276 1.33 -15.08 2.24
C VAL A 276 2.79 -15.41 1.96
N THR A 277 3.62 -14.42 1.67
CA THR A 277 5.05 -14.57 1.31
C THR A 277 6.02 -14.21 2.44
N SER A 278 5.56 -13.48 3.45
CA SER A 278 6.32 -13.07 4.63
C SER A 278 5.38 -12.98 5.84
N SER A 279 5.90 -13.25 7.04
CA SER A 279 5.07 -13.22 8.26
C SER A 279 4.33 -11.88 8.39
N CYS A 280 2.99 -11.94 8.46
CA CYS A 280 2.15 -10.76 8.55
C CYS A 280 0.77 -11.05 9.15
N ARG A 281 0.22 -10.05 9.85
CA ARG A 281 -1.18 -10.02 10.26
C ARG A 281 -2.12 -9.91 9.06
N VAL A 282 -3.01 -10.88 8.93
CA VAL A 282 -4.09 -10.91 7.92
C VAL A 282 -5.43 -10.76 8.62
N ARG A 283 -6.23 -9.78 8.15
CA ARG A 283 -7.65 -9.65 8.49
C ARG A 283 -8.52 -10.05 7.30
N LEU A 284 -9.49 -10.94 7.52
CA LEU A 284 -10.45 -11.38 6.52
C LEU A 284 -11.86 -10.92 6.91
N THR A 285 -12.50 -10.17 6.04
CA THR A 285 -13.86 -9.64 6.24
C THR A 285 -14.79 -10.10 5.12
N ALA A 286 -15.96 -10.60 5.48
CA ALA A 286 -17.03 -10.93 4.54
C ALA A 286 -17.96 -9.74 4.32
N HIS A 287 -18.28 -9.46 3.06
CA HIS A 287 -19.34 -8.54 2.65
C HIS A 287 -20.42 -9.33 1.91
N ARG A 288 -21.68 -9.21 2.32
CA ARG A 288 -22.80 -9.87 1.64
C ARG A 288 -23.96 -8.93 1.41
N ILE A 289 -24.73 -9.22 0.36
CA ILE A 289 -26.01 -8.58 0.09
C ILE A 289 -27.11 -9.62 0.24
N ASP A 290 -28.07 -9.34 1.12
CA ASP A 290 -29.24 -10.20 1.28
C ASP A 290 -30.30 -9.97 0.18
N ARG A 291 -31.38 -10.75 0.20
CA ARG A 291 -32.46 -10.65 -0.79
C ARG A 291 -33.19 -9.30 -0.77
N LEU A 292 -33.10 -8.55 0.33
CA LEU A 292 -33.70 -7.23 0.51
C LEU A 292 -32.70 -6.10 0.17
N SER A 293 -31.59 -6.43 -0.49
CA SER A 293 -30.51 -5.49 -0.82
C SER A 293 -29.83 -4.83 0.39
N ARG A 294 -29.95 -5.43 1.60
CA ARG A 294 -29.23 -4.94 2.77
C ARG A 294 -27.81 -5.50 2.76
N THR A 295 -26.87 -4.63 3.10
CA THR A 295 -25.45 -4.99 3.19
C THR A 295 -25.15 -5.47 4.60
N HIS A 296 -24.43 -6.58 4.70
CA HIS A 296 -23.89 -7.07 5.98
C HIS A 296 -22.38 -7.21 5.85
N VAL A 297 -21.67 -6.85 6.91
CA VAL A 297 -20.21 -6.93 7.02
C VAL A 297 -19.88 -7.72 8.28
N GLN A 298 -18.95 -8.67 8.18
CA GLN A 298 -18.55 -9.52 9.31
C GLN A 298 -17.06 -9.85 9.22
N ASP A 299 -16.32 -9.65 10.31
CA ASP A 299 -14.95 -10.11 10.41
C ASP A 299 -14.93 -11.63 10.68
N LEU A 300 -14.13 -12.35 9.90
CA LEU A 300 -14.06 -13.81 9.93
C LEU A 300 -12.76 -14.32 10.55
N PHE A 301 -11.68 -13.56 10.36
CA PHE A 301 -10.33 -13.95 10.77
C PHE A 301 -9.47 -12.71 10.99
N ASP A 302 -8.65 -12.74 12.05
CA ASP A 302 -7.65 -11.72 12.33
C ASP A 302 -6.50 -12.35 13.13
N ALA A 303 -5.41 -12.71 12.44
CA ALA A 303 -4.22 -13.28 13.08
C ALA A 303 -2.96 -13.10 12.23
N VAL A 304 -1.80 -13.31 12.85
CA VAL A 304 -0.49 -13.37 12.17
C VAL A 304 -0.34 -14.72 11.47
N LEU A 305 0.02 -14.68 10.18
CA LEU A 305 0.24 -15.85 9.35
C LEU A 305 1.70 -15.92 8.92
N GLU A 306 2.30 -17.10 9.08
CA GLU A 306 3.64 -17.40 8.56
C GLU A 306 3.64 -17.51 7.03
N PRO A 307 4.80 -17.44 6.35
CA PRO A 307 4.87 -17.62 4.90
C PRO A 307 4.28 -18.97 4.47
N GLY A 308 3.33 -18.95 3.52
CA GLY A 308 2.69 -20.16 3.02
C GLY A 308 1.24 -19.96 2.55
N ARG A 309 0.57 -21.09 2.32
CA ARG A 309 -0.85 -21.16 1.97
C ARG A 309 -1.64 -21.52 3.22
N HIS A 310 -2.69 -20.75 3.51
CA HIS A 310 -3.51 -20.88 4.70
C HIS A 310 -4.96 -21.07 4.33
N LEU A 311 -5.62 -22.02 5.00
CA LEU A 311 -7.05 -22.27 4.84
C LEU A 311 -7.80 -21.71 6.03
N VAL A 312 -8.71 -20.79 5.75
CA VAL A 312 -9.57 -20.14 6.75
C VAL A 312 -10.99 -20.68 6.58
N PRO A 313 -11.56 -21.35 7.61
CA PRO A 313 -12.96 -21.76 7.59
C PRO A 313 -13.88 -20.54 7.52
N LEU A 314 -14.91 -20.62 6.66
CA LEU A 314 -15.92 -19.58 6.49
C LEU A 314 -17.21 -20.03 7.16
N ASP A 315 -17.79 -19.17 7.99
CA ASP A 315 -19.12 -19.38 8.52
C ASP A 315 -20.14 -19.34 7.37
N VAL A 316 -20.92 -20.43 7.23
CA VAL A 316 -21.97 -20.59 6.22
C VAL A 316 -23.03 -19.47 6.32
N GLY A 317 -23.25 -18.91 7.51
CA GLY A 317 -24.12 -17.76 7.72
C GLY A 317 -23.56 -16.47 7.11
N ALA A 318 -22.26 -16.28 7.20
CA ALA A 318 -21.52 -15.11 6.72
C ALA A 318 -21.36 -15.12 5.18
N THR A 319 -21.27 -16.29 4.55
CA THR A 319 -21.08 -16.46 3.10
C THR A 319 -22.35 -16.81 2.32
N LYS A 320 -23.52 -16.75 2.98
CA LYS A 320 -24.81 -17.02 2.33
C LYS A 320 -25.17 -15.97 1.27
N GLY A 321 -25.52 -16.43 0.07
CA GLY A 321 -26.06 -15.59 -1.00
C GLY A 321 -24.98 -15.07 -1.94
N ARG A 322 -25.02 -13.77 -2.28
CA ARG A 322 -23.92 -13.10 -3.00
C ARG A 322 -22.98 -12.50 -1.98
N SER A 323 -21.86 -13.18 -1.76
CA SER A 323 -20.86 -12.82 -0.77
C SER A 323 -19.50 -12.59 -1.42
N PHE A 324 -18.72 -11.72 -0.80
CA PHE A 324 -17.41 -11.29 -1.24
C PHE A 324 -16.49 -11.28 -0.02
N LEU A 325 -15.24 -11.64 -0.21
CA LEU A 325 -14.23 -11.57 0.85
C LEU A 325 -13.22 -10.48 0.52
N VAL A 326 -12.79 -9.80 1.56
CA VAL A 326 -11.69 -8.84 1.53
C VAL A 326 -10.65 -9.31 2.52
N ALA A 327 -9.44 -9.61 2.05
CA ALA A 327 -8.28 -9.87 2.88
C ALA A 327 -7.38 -8.64 2.92
N ARG A 328 -7.02 -8.16 4.11
CA ARG A 328 -6.15 -7.01 4.32
C ARG A 328 -4.92 -7.38 5.12
N THR A 329 -3.81 -6.76 4.76
CA THR A 329 -2.55 -6.70 5.51
C THR A 329 -2.06 -5.25 5.53
N GLY A 330 -1.06 -4.92 6.35
CA GLY A 330 -0.48 -3.57 6.41
C GLY A 330 0.11 -3.05 5.08
N GLY A 331 0.24 -3.88 4.04
CA GLY A 331 0.78 -3.45 2.74
C GLY A 331 -0.06 -3.82 1.53
N SER A 332 -1.21 -4.48 1.68
CA SER A 332 -1.98 -4.94 0.52
C SER A 332 -3.39 -5.37 0.88
N VAL A 333 -4.27 -5.30 -0.11
CA VAL A 333 -5.65 -5.78 -0.03
C VAL A 333 -5.96 -6.65 -1.24
N LEU A 334 -6.65 -7.78 -1.00
CA LEU A 334 -7.21 -8.62 -2.04
C LEU A 334 -8.70 -8.80 -1.83
N VAL A 335 -9.43 -8.85 -2.93
CA VAL A 335 -10.87 -9.00 -2.99
C VAL A 335 -11.22 -10.18 -3.89
N THR A 336 -12.15 -11.01 -3.45
CA THR A 336 -12.69 -12.09 -4.28
C THR A 336 -14.18 -12.29 -4.04
N ALA A 337 -14.88 -12.83 -5.04
CA ALA A 337 -16.24 -13.32 -4.88
C ALA A 337 -16.20 -14.74 -4.31
N VAL A 338 -17.14 -15.07 -3.42
CA VAL A 338 -17.27 -16.45 -2.93
C VAL A 338 -17.92 -17.30 -4.01
N GLY A 339 -17.14 -18.23 -4.57
CA GLY A 339 -17.62 -19.25 -5.50
C GLY A 339 -18.58 -20.21 -4.81
N ARG A 340 -19.61 -20.65 -5.54
CA ARG A 340 -20.47 -21.76 -5.10
C ARG A 340 -19.78 -23.10 -5.31
#